data_AF-A0A7S6U337-F1
#
_entry.id   AF-A0A7S6U337-F1
#
_cell.length_a   1.000
_cell.length_b   1.000
_cell.length_c   1.000
_cell.angle_alpha   90.00
_cell.angle_beta   90.00
_cell.angle_gamma   90.00
#
_symmetry.space_group_name_H-M   'P 1'
#
loop_
_entity.id
_entity.type
_entity.pdbx_description
1 polymer ?
#
loop_
_entity_poly.entity_id
_entity_poly.type
_entity_poly.pdbx_seq_one_letter_code
_entity_poly.pdbx_strand_id
1 'polypeptide(L)'
;MTSTTQKSSENTGLSLPLLSIPPSFLLQIGAASVLLLLTAEKTTVKALESLGEASEELFRGDRLPILPFPVNNTWDNTSTRGRETD
;
A
#
# COMPACT_ATOMS: atom_id res chain seq x y z
N MET A 1 10.28 -58.50 -30.44
CA MET A 1 10.51 -57.14 -30.98
C MET A 1 9.58 -56.20 -30.24
N THR A 2 10.10 -55.38 -29.34
CA THR A 2 9.30 -54.51 -28.45
C THR A 2 9.31 -53.09 -28.99
N SER A 3 8.21 -52.68 -29.63
CA SER A 3 7.97 -51.28 -29.93
C SER A 3 7.48 -50.58 -28.66
N THR A 4 8.40 -49.96 -27.93
CA THR A 4 8.07 -49.03 -26.85
C THR A 4 7.50 -47.77 -27.51
N THR A 5 6.18 -47.65 -27.52
CA THR A 5 5.46 -46.41 -27.86
C THR A 5 5.94 -45.31 -26.92
N GLN A 6 6.84 -44.45 -27.41
CA GLN A 6 7.16 -43.17 -26.78
C GLN A 6 5.88 -42.32 -26.81
N LYS A 7 5.13 -42.34 -25.72
CA LYS A 7 4.15 -41.30 -25.41
C LYS A 7 4.95 -40.02 -25.19
N SER A 8 5.06 -39.20 -26.23
CA SER A 8 5.53 -37.82 -26.13
C SER A 8 4.70 -37.17 -25.02
N SER A 9 5.35 -36.86 -23.90
CA SER A 9 4.73 -36.16 -22.79
C SER A 9 4.34 -34.79 -23.33
N GLU A 10 3.07 -34.63 -23.67
CA GLU A 10 2.47 -33.34 -23.97
C GLU A 10 2.80 -32.41 -22.80
N ASN A 11 3.71 -31.48 -23.10
CA ASN A 11 3.80 -30.14 -22.54
C ASN A 11 2.47 -29.73 -21.89
N THR A 12 2.34 -30.02 -20.60
CA THR A 12 1.22 -29.61 -19.76
C THR A 12 1.35 -28.11 -19.56
N GLY A 13 0.94 -27.37 -20.60
CA GLY A 13 0.90 -25.92 -20.62
C GLY A 13 -0.19 -25.46 -19.67
N LEU A 14 0.16 -24.53 -18.79
CA LEU A 14 -0.74 -23.87 -17.86
C LEU A 14 -1.88 -23.19 -18.67
N SER A 15 -3.06 -23.81 -18.74
CA SER A 15 -4.22 -23.30 -19.49
C SER A 15 -4.97 -22.24 -18.67
N LEU A 16 -4.36 -21.06 -18.56
CA LEU A 16 -5.04 -19.89 -18.01
C LEU A 16 -6.00 -19.32 -19.07
N PRO A 17 -7.32 -19.29 -18.83
CA PRO A 17 -8.32 -18.92 -19.85
C PRO A 17 -8.18 -17.48 -20.38
N LEU A 18 -7.37 -16.64 -19.74
CA LEU A 18 -7.15 -15.24 -20.07
C LEU A 18 -5.79 -14.96 -20.74
N LEU A 19 -4.84 -15.90 -20.71
CA LEU A 19 -3.46 -15.69 -21.16
C LEU A 19 -3.06 -16.80 -22.14
N SER A 20 -3.42 -16.63 -23.42
CA SER A 20 -2.91 -17.47 -24.52
C SER A 20 -1.46 -17.07 -24.83
N ILE A 21 -0.56 -17.33 -23.88
CA ILE A 21 0.83 -16.90 -23.93
C ILE A 21 1.72 -18.13 -23.73
N PRO A 22 2.80 -18.29 -24.53
CA PRO A 22 3.75 -19.38 -24.33
C PRO A 22 4.28 -19.38 -22.89
N PRO A 23 4.29 -20.53 -22.18
CA PRO A 23 4.66 -20.59 -20.76
C PRO A 23 6.09 -20.10 -20.48
N SER A 24 7.00 -20.23 -21.46
CA SER A 24 8.37 -19.71 -21.38
C SER A 24 8.42 -18.18 -21.24
N PHE A 25 7.45 -17.46 -21.82
CA PHE A 25 7.40 -16.00 -21.78
C PHE A 25 7.01 -15.49 -20.39
N LEU A 26 6.02 -16.14 -19.75
CA LEU A 26 5.66 -15.86 -18.36
C LEU A 26 6.81 -16.15 -17.41
N LEU A 27 7.52 -17.26 -17.65
CA LEU A 27 8.70 -17.61 -16.87
C LEU A 27 9.81 -16.56 -17.02
N GLN A 28 10.03 -16.07 -18.24
CA GLN A 28 11.05 -15.06 -18.52
C GLN A 28 10.70 -13.69 -17.92
N ILE A 29 9.44 -13.27 -18.00
CA ILE A 29 8.96 -12.05 -17.35
C ILE A 29 9.03 -12.18 -15.83
N GLY A 30 8.61 -13.31 -15.27
CA GLY A 30 8.70 -13.58 -13.84
C GLY A 30 10.15 -13.55 -13.35
N ALA A 31 11.05 -14.23 -14.06
CA ALA A 31 12.48 -14.24 -13.74
C ALA A 31 13.12 -12.85 -13.86
N ALA A 32 12.81 -12.11 -14.93
CA ALA A 32 13.31 -10.74 -15.11
C ALA A 32 12.78 -9.80 -14.01
N SER A 33 11.50 -9.95 -13.62
CA SER A 33 10.89 -9.18 -12.52
C SER A 33 11.59 -9.46 -11.18
N VAL A 34 11.87 -10.73 -10.88
CA VAL A 34 12.60 -11.11 -9.66
C VAL A 34 14.04 -10.58 -9.67
N LEU A 35 14.75 -10.69 -10.79
CA LEU A 35 16.11 -10.14 -10.92
C LEU A 35 16.11 -8.61 -10.77
N LEU A 36 15.15 -7.93 -11.40
CA LEU A 36 14.97 -6.49 -11.26
C LEU A 36 14.70 -6.11 -9.80
N LEU A 37 13.83 -6.86 -9.10
CA LEU A 37 13.51 -6.64 -7.69
C LEU A 37 14.74 -6.81 -6.79
N LEU A 38 15.54 -7.86 -7.00
CA LEU A 38 16.78 -8.09 -6.27
C LEU A 38 17.80 -6.96 -6.50
N THR A 39 17.84 -6.41 -7.71
CA THR A 39 18.75 -5.30 -8.04
C THR A 39 18.25 -3.96 -7.49
N ALA A 40 16.93 -3.78 -7.37
CA ALA A 40 16.30 -2.56 -6.88
C ALA A 40 16.26 -2.44 -5.34
N GLU A 41 16.59 -3.52 -4.61
CA GLU A 41 16.71 -3.60 -3.14
C GLU A 41 17.21 -2.29 -2.48
N LYS A 42 18.40 -1.84 -2.90
CA LYS A 42 19.09 -0.70 -2.27
C LYS A 42 18.31 0.61 -2.39
N THR A 43 17.59 0.77 -3.49
CA THR A 43 16.82 1.99 -3.79
C THR A 43 15.45 1.92 -3.11
N THR A 44 14.84 0.75 -3.06
CA THR A 44 13.55 0.52 -2.41
C THR A 44 13.61 0.76 -0.91
N VAL A 45 14.69 0.36 -0.23
CA VAL A 45 14.85 0.62 1.21
C VAL A 45 14.87 2.11 1.50
N LYS A 46 15.66 2.89 0.75
CA LYS A 46 15.70 4.36 0.90
C LYS A 46 14.35 5.02 0.58
N ALA A 47 13.65 4.50 -0.42
CA ALA A 47 12.32 4.99 -0.75
C ALA A 47 11.32 4.74 0.39
N LEU A 48 11.32 3.54 0.97
CA LEU A 48 10.47 3.18 2.11
C LEU A 48 10.82 3.99 3.37
N GLU A 49 12.10 4.26 3.61
CA GLU A 49 12.58 5.12 4.71
C GLU A 49 12.05 6.55 4.54
N SER A 50 12.24 7.16 3.37
CA SER A 50 11.74 8.51 3.09
C SER A 50 10.21 8.60 3.13
N LEU A 51 9.51 7.54 2.70
CA LEU A 51 8.05 7.45 2.77
C LEU A 51 7.58 7.34 4.22
N GLY A 52 8.33 6.61 5.06
CA GLY A 52 8.08 6.50 6.49
C GLY A 52 8.25 7.85 7.20
N GLU A 53 9.34 8.56 6.94
CA GLU A 53 9.60 9.88 7.52
C GLU A 53 8.53 10.91 7.10
N ALA A 54 8.21 10.96 5.81
CA ALA A 54 7.15 11.84 5.29
C ALA A 54 5.76 11.47 5.86
N SER A 55 5.49 10.18 6.04
CA SER A 55 4.26 9.70 6.68
C SER A 55 4.23 10.11 8.16
N GLU A 56 5.34 9.96 8.88
CA GLU A 56 5.42 10.39 10.28
C GLU A 56 5.18 11.90 10.43
N GLU A 57 5.77 12.73 9.56
CA GLU A 57 5.55 14.18 9.58
C GLU A 57 4.09 14.55 9.28
N LEU A 58 3.44 13.84 8.36
CA LEU A 58 2.02 14.03 8.03
C LEU A 58 1.10 13.64 9.20
N PHE A 59 1.37 12.52 9.87
CA PHE A 59 0.55 11.99 10.97
C PHE A 59 0.81 12.66 12.32
N ARG A 60 2.03 13.17 12.56
CA ARG A 60 2.36 13.96 13.75
C ARG A 60 1.52 15.25 13.81
N GLY A 61 0.93 15.66 12.68
CA GLY A 61 -0.01 16.76 12.63
C GLY A 61 0.64 18.13 12.81
N ASP A 62 1.97 18.20 12.85
CA ASP A 62 2.75 19.45 13.04
C ASP A 62 2.56 20.43 11.86
N ARG A 63 2.06 19.94 10.72
CA ARG A 63 1.68 20.77 9.57
C ARG A 63 0.18 20.93 9.36
N LEU A 64 -0.64 20.50 10.31
CA LEU A 64 -2.07 20.78 10.25
C LEU A 64 -2.30 22.17 10.84
N PRO A 65 -2.76 23.16 10.05
CA PRO A 65 -3.10 24.47 10.59
C PRO A 65 -4.15 24.30 11.69
N ILE A 66 -4.03 25.09 12.77
CA ILE A 66 -5.05 25.13 13.83
C ILE A 66 -6.38 25.48 13.17
N LEU A 67 -7.25 24.48 13.05
CA LEU A 67 -8.58 24.69 12.50
C LEU A 67 -9.33 25.62 13.44
N PRO A 68 -9.95 26.70 12.93
CA PRO A 68 -10.86 27.50 13.73
C PRO A 68 -12.08 26.64 14.00
N PHE A 69 -12.05 25.92 15.12
CA PHE A 69 -13.26 25.30 15.63
C PHE A 69 -14.19 26.44 16.05
N PRO A 70 -15.48 26.41 15.65
CA PRO A 70 -16.44 27.31 16.23
C PRO A 70 -16.41 27.04 17.74
N VAL A 71 -15.85 27.97 18.49
CA VAL A 71 -16.11 28.09 19.93
C VAL A 71 -17.62 28.09 20.02
N ASN A 72 -18.15 27.05 20.66
CA ASN A 72 -19.53 27.05 21.07
C ASN A 72 -19.80 28.44 21.65
N ASN A 73 -20.64 29.17 20.94
CA ASN A 73 -21.32 30.32 21.45
C ASN A 73 -21.76 29.97 22.86
N THR A 74 -21.00 30.47 23.82
CA THR A 74 -21.50 31.09 25.03
C THR A 74 -22.81 30.44 25.48
N TRP A 75 -22.70 29.47 26.40
CA TRP A 75 -23.71 29.34 27.44
C TRP A 75 -23.71 30.66 28.22
N ASP A 76 -24.31 31.68 27.62
CA ASP A 76 -24.40 33.01 28.16
C ASP A 76 -25.53 33.01 29.20
N ASN A 77 -25.11 33.18 30.46
CA ASN A 77 -25.78 33.95 31.50
C ASN A 77 -27.21 33.60 31.98
N THR A 78 -27.44 32.48 32.67
CA THR A 78 -28.55 32.44 33.66
C THR A 78 -28.22 31.93 35.06
N SER A 79 -26.95 31.76 35.41
CA SER A 79 -26.56 31.43 36.78
C SER A 79 -25.39 32.27 37.25
N THR A 80 -25.64 33.56 37.53
CA THR A 80 -25.25 34.32 38.75
C THR A 80 -25.21 35.83 38.52
N ARG A 81 -26.32 36.49 38.83
CA ARG A 81 -26.36 37.84 39.41
C ARG A 81 -27.56 37.85 40.34
N GLY A 82 -27.49 37.92 41.64
CA GLY A 82 -26.42 38.12 42.61
C GLY A 82 -27.20 38.33 43.91
N ARG A 83 -26.72 37.75 45.01
CA ARG A 83 -27.11 38.24 46.33
C ARG A 83 -26.57 39.67 46.41
N GLU A 84 -27.45 40.63 46.66
CA GLU A 84 -27.07 41.91 47.27
C GLU A 84 -27.74 41.88 48.65
N THR A 85 -26.88 41.80 49.65
CA THR A 85 -27.17 42.06 51.05
C THR A 85 -27.07 43.56 51.26
N ASP A 86 -28.16 44.20 51.66
CA ASP A 86 -28.27 45.16 52.76
C ASP A 86 -29.75 45.43 53.07
#